data_AF-A0A355GHS6-F1
#
_entry.id   AF-A0A355GHS6-F1
#
_cell.length_a   1.000
_cell.length_b   1.000
_cell.length_c   1.000
_cell.angle_alpha   90.00
_cell.angle_beta   90.00
_cell.angle_gamma   90.00
#
_symmetry.space_group_name_H-M   'P 1'
#
loop_
_entity.id
_entity.type
_entity.pdbx_description
1 polymer ?
#
loop_
_entity_poly.entity_id
_entity_poly.type
_entity_poly.pdbx_seq_one_letter_code
_entity_poly.pdbx_strand_id
1 'polypeptide(L)'
;MNNNKPLFIASFMTLIAAGVGFAIRGGILGDWGAQYGFTKFELGTITGGGLVGFGIVILLASLITDNVGYKPILLLAFILHVLSALITFAATPVFEAAGKD
;
A
#
# COMPACT_ATOMS: atom_id res chain seq x y z
N MET A 1 8.90 2.69 33.04
CA MET A 1 9.78 2.12 32.00
C MET A 1 9.90 3.12 30.86
N ASN A 2 11.11 3.56 30.50
CA ASN A 2 11.32 4.42 29.34
C ASN A 2 11.11 3.60 28.06
N ASN A 3 10.02 3.86 27.33
CA ASN A 3 9.66 3.15 26.10
C ASN A 3 10.31 3.76 24.84
N ASN A 4 11.29 4.65 25.00
CA ASN A 4 11.89 5.42 23.91
C ASN A 4 12.54 4.53 22.83
N LYS A 5 13.22 3.45 23.24
CA LYS A 5 13.89 2.53 22.30
C LYS A 5 12.89 1.69 21.48
N PRO A 6 11.86 1.04 22.08
CA PRO A 6 10.78 0.41 21.33
C PRO A 6 10.05 1.36 20.38
N LEU A 7 9.74 2.58 20.83
CA LEU A 7 9.02 3.58 20.02
C LEU A 7 9.86 4.03 18.83
N PHE A 8 11.16 4.25 19.05
CA PHE A 8 12.11 4.58 17.98
C PHE A 8 12.17 3.47 16.93
N ILE A 9 12.30 2.20 17.33
CA ILE A 9 12.28 1.06 16.41
C ILE A 9 10.96 1.00 15.65
N ALA A 10 9.82 1.17 16.33
CA ALA A 10 8.51 1.19 15.69
C ALA A 10 8.40 2.28 14.60
N SER A 11 8.97 3.47 14.84
CA SER A 11 9.03 4.53 13.83
C SER A 11 9.83 4.11 12.59
N PHE A 12 11.01 3.53 12.75
CA PHE A 12 11.80 3.00 11.61
C PHE A 12 11.05 1.91 10.85
N MET A 13 10.44 0.96 11.57
CA MET A 13 9.66 -0.11 10.96
C MET A 13 8.48 0.43 10.16
N THR A 14 7.84 1.50 10.65
CA THR A 14 6.73 2.16 9.94
C THR A 14 7.21 2.81 8.64
N LEU A 15 8.37 3.48 8.65
CA LEU A 15 8.97 4.06 7.44
C LEU A 15 9.35 2.99 6.41
N ILE A 16 9.95 1.88 6.87
CA ILE A 16 10.30 0.74 6.02
C ILE A 16 9.02 0.14 5.42
N ALA A 17 8.01 -0.16 6.24
CA ALA A 17 6.76 -0.75 5.77
C ALA A 17 6.07 0.13 4.71
N ALA A 18 6.05 1.45 4.92
CA ALA A 18 5.52 2.39 3.95
C ALA A 18 6.29 2.36 2.62
N GLY A 19 7.62 2.33 2.66
CA GLY A 19 8.45 2.36 1.44
C GLY A 19 8.51 1.05 0.65
N VAL A 20 8.50 -0.10 1.33
CA VAL A 20 8.67 -1.43 0.71
C VAL A 20 7.55 -1.73 -0.30
N GLY A 21 6.30 -1.37 0.01
CA GLY A 21 5.17 -1.57 -0.91
C GLY A 21 5.36 -0.82 -2.24
N PHE A 22 5.83 0.42 -2.19
CA PHE A 22 6.12 1.21 -3.40
C PHE A 22 7.30 0.63 -4.19
N ALA A 23 8.37 0.21 -3.50
CA ALA A 23 9.53 -0.40 -4.15
C ALA A 23 9.16 -1.69 -4.89
N ILE A 24 8.40 -2.59 -4.25
CA ILE A 24 7.94 -3.84 -4.85
C ILE A 24 7.05 -3.56 -6.05
N ARG A 25 6.02 -2.72 -5.90
CA ARG A 25 5.10 -2.39 -7.00
C ARG A 25 5.79 -1.70 -8.16
N GLY A 26 6.74 -0.81 -7.89
CA GLY A 26 7.56 -0.18 -8.93
C GLY A 26 8.41 -1.20 -9.69
N GLY A 27 8.94 -2.21 -9.01
CA GLY A 27 9.73 -3.28 -9.63
C GLY A 27 8.94 -4.21 -10.54
N ILE A 28 7.71 -4.57 -10.17
CA ILE A 28 6.87 -5.53 -10.92
C ILE A 28 5.90 -4.88 -11.92
N LEU A 29 5.86 -3.54 -12.00
CA LEU A 29 4.91 -2.84 -12.87
C LEU A 29 5.10 -3.19 -14.35
N GLY A 30 6.35 -3.41 -14.78
CA GLY A 30 6.67 -3.87 -16.12
C GLY A 30 6.16 -5.28 -16.39
N ASP A 31 6.30 -6.17 -15.40
CA ASP A 31 5.84 -7.56 -15.47
C ASP A 31 4.31 -7.63 -15.60
N TRP A 32 3.57 -6.78 -14.87
CA TRP A 32 2.12 -6.67 -15.03
C TRP A 32 1.70 -6.21 -16.43
N GLY A 33 2.49 -5.32 -17.05
CA GLY A 33 2.28 -4.93 -18.44
C GLY A 33 2.38 -6.13 -19.40
N ALA A 34 3.39 -6.97 -19.22
CA ALA A 34 3.59 -8.16 -20.03
C ALA A 34 2.57 -9.27 -19.72
N GLN A 35 2.25 -9.48 -18.45
CA GLN A 35 1.38 -10.55 -17.96
C GLN A 35 -0.09 -10.31 -18.30
N TYR A 36 -0.58 -9.09 -18.11
CA TYR A 36 -2.00 -8.74 -18.28
C TYR A 36 -2.27 -7.98 -19.58
N GLY A 37 -1.24 -7.73 -20.39
CA GLY A 37 -1.36 -6.97 -21.64
C GLY A 37 -1.74 -5.50 -21.42
N PHE A 38 -1.39 -4.91 -20.27
CA PHE A 38 -1.70 -3.51 -19.97
C PHE A 38 -0.84 -2.55 -20.80
N THR A 39 -1.48 -1.52 -21.32
CA THR A 39 -0.85 -0.35 -21.95
C THR A 39 -0.14 0.52 -20.92
N LYS A 40 0.77 1.38 -21.37
CA LYS A 40 1.43 2.35 -20.48
C LYS A 40 0.44 3.31 -19.80
N PHE A 41 -0.67 3.62 -20.45
CA PHE A 41 -1.73 4.44 -19.85
C PHE A 41 -2.42 3.69 -18.70
N GLU A 42 -2.80 2.43 -18.89
CA GLU A 42 -3.42 1.59 -17.84
C GLU A 42 -2.47 1.40 -16.63
N LEU A 43 -1.20 1.10 -16.89
CA LEU A 43 -0.18 1.01 -15.83
C LEU A 43 0.00 2.33 -15.07
N GLY A 44 -0.05 3.45 -15.81
CA GLY A 44 -0.04 4.79 -15.25
C GLY A 44 -1.26 5.06 -14.37
N THR A 45 -2.45 4.62 -14.79
CA THR A 45 -3.69 4.74 -14.00
C THR A 45 -3.62 3.90 -12.73
N ILE A 46 -3.13 2.66 -12.79
CA ILE A 46 -2.96 1.79 -11.61
C ILE A 46 -2.02 2.44 -10.59
N THR A 47 -0.86 2.91 -11.07
CA THR A 47 0.16 3.53 -10.21
C THR A 47 -0.33 4.88 -9.67
N GLY A 48 -0.92 5.70 -10.54
CA GLY A 48 -1.47 7.02 -10.20
C GLY A 48 -2.59 6.92 -9.17
N GLY A 49 -3.49 5.93 -9.28
CA GLY A 49 -4.52 5.66 -8.28
C GLY A 49 -3.94 5.37 -6.91
N GLY A 50 -2.84 4.59 -6.85
CA GLY A 50 -2.11 4.35 -5.60
C GLY A 50 -1.51 5.63 -4.98
N LEU A 51 -0.91 6.50 -5.81
CA LEU A 51 -0.32 7.76 -5.35
C LEU A 51 -1.37 8.78 -4.87
N VAL A 52 -2.50 8.88 -5.58
CA VAL A 52 -3.61 9.74 -5.17
C VAL A 52 -4.20 9.27 -3.85
N GLY A 53 -4.46 7.96 -3.71
CA GLY A 53 -4.93 7.38 -2.46
C GLY A 53 -3.97 7.63 -1.29
N PHE A 54 -2.66 7.49 -1.53
CA PHE A 54 -1.63 7.80 -0.54
C PHE A 54 -1.68 9.27 -0.08
N GLY A 55 -1.78 10.21 -1.03
CA GLY A 55 -1.92 11.63 -0.71
C GLY A 55 -3.15 11.95 0.13
N ILE A 56 -4.32 11.40 -0.23
CA ILE A 56 -5.57 11.56 0.53
C ILE A 56 -5.40 11.01 1.95
N VAL A 57 -4.84 9.81 2.10
CA VAL A 57 -4.68 9.17 3.41
C VAL A 57 -3.71 9.94 4.30
N ILE A 58 -2.61 10.48 3.80
CA ILE A 58 -1.68 11.30 4.61
C ILE A 58 -2.42 12.51 5.22
N LEU A 59 -3.20 13.22 4.40
CA LEU A 59 -3.92 14.40 4.85
C LEU A 59 -4.98 14.03 5.89
N LEU A 60 -5.83 13.03 5.61
CA LEU A 60 -6.91 12.65 6.53
C LEU A 60 -6.38 11.97 7.81
N ALA A 61 -5.40 11.08 7.69
CA ALA A 61 -4.85 10.38 8.84
C ALA A 61 -4.16 11.35 9.81
N SER A 62 -3.53 12.43 9.33
CA SER A 62 -2.93 13.45 10.20
C SER A 62 -3.96 14.11 11.13
N LEU A 63 -5.17 14.40 10.63
CA LEU A 63 -6.26 15.01 11.41
C LEU A 63 -6.86 14.03 12.44
N ILE A 64 -6.89 12.74 12.10
CA ILE A 64 -7.53 11.71 12.93
C ILE A 64 -6.57 11.20 14.02
N THR A 65 -5.27 11.13 13.71
CA THR A 65 -4.26 10.51 14.59
C THR A 65 -4.14 11.21 15.94
N ASP A 66 -4.31 12.54 15.98
CA ASP A 66 -4.22 13.32 17.23
C ASP A 66 -5.32 12.94 18.25
N ASN A 67 -6.50 12.54 17.77
CA ASN A 67 -7.64 12.18 18.62
C ASN A 67 -7.70 10.69 18.95
N VAL A 68 -7.22 9.83 18.04
CA VAL A 68 -7.37 8.36 18.12
C VAL A 68 -6.09 7.69 18.65
N GLY A 69 -4.94 8.34 18.50
CA GLY A 69 -3.63 7.85 18.90
C GLY A 69 -3.01 6.85 17.93
N TYR A 70 -1.70 6.62 18.07
CA TYR A 70 -0.90 5.85 17.11
C TYR A 70 -1.20 4.35 17.07
N LYS A 71 -1.53 3.73 18.21
CA LYS A 71 -1.72 2.27 18.31
C LYS A 71 -2.83 1.73 17.38
N PRO A 72 -4.08 2.23 17.42
CA PRO A 72 -5.13 1.78 16.50
C PRO A 72 -4.83 2.10 15.04
N ILE A 73 -4.20 3.25 14.75
CA ILE A 73 -3.80 3.62 13.39
C ILE A 73 -2.77 2.63 12.82
N LEU A 74 -1.77 2.24 13.62
CA LEU A 74 -0.78 1.24 13.21
C LEU A 74 -1.39 -0.14 12.98
N LEU A 75 -2.34 -0.57 13.82
CA LEU A 75 -3.06 -1.84 13.62
C LEU A 75 -3.90 -1.81 12.34
N LEU A 76 -4.62 -0.71 12.09
CA LEU A 76 -5.38 -0.52 10.86
C LEU A 76 -4.45 -0.54 9.64
N ALA A 77 -3.31 0.17 9.70
CA ALA A 77 -2.33 0.19 8.62
C ALA A 77 -1.80 -1.21 8.31
N PHE A 78 -1.52 -2.02 9.33
CA PHE A 78 -1.11 -3.42 9.17
C PHE A 78 -2.20 -4.25 8.47
N ILE A 79 -3.45 -4.16 8.94
CA ILE A 79 -4.59 -4.87 8.33
C ILE A 79 -4.74 -4.47 6.86
N LEU A 80 -4.65 -3.17 6.54
CA LEU A 80 -4.75 -2.67 5.18
C LEU A 80 -3.59 -3.14 4.29
N HIS A 81 -2.37 -3.29 4.82
CA HIS A 81 -1.25 -3.88 4.06
C HIS A 81 -1.49 -5.35 3.76
N VAL A 82 -1.98 -6.13 4.73
CA VAL A 82 -2.34 -7.54 4.54
C VAL A 82 -3.44 -7.67 3.51
N LEU A 83 -4.51 -6.88 3.63
CA LEU A 83 -5.61 -6.86 2.65
C LEU A 83 -5.12 -6.47 1.25
N SER A 84 -4.24 -5.46 1.16
CA SER A 84 -3.63 -5.06 -0.11
C SER A 84 -2.86 -6.21 -0.76
N ALA A 85 -2.08 -6.96 0.01
CA ALA A 85 -1.38 -8.14 -0.48
C ALA A 85 -2.34 -9.22 -0.97
N LEU A 86 -3.37 -9.56 -0.17
CA LEU A 86 -4.38 -10.56 -0.53
C LEU A 86 -5.14 -10.18 -1.81
N ILE A 87 -5.58 -8.93 -1.93
CA ILE A 87 -6.26 -8.42 -3.14
C ILE A 87 -5.31 -8.48 -4.33
N THR A 88 -4.04 -8.13 -4.16
CA THR A 88 -3.04 -8.18 -5.23
C THR A 88 -2.81 -9.63 -5.70
N PHE A 89 -2.74 -10.60 -4.78
CA PHE A 89 -2.61 -12.02 -5.15
C PHE A 89 -3.88 -12.57 -5.81
N ALA A 90 -5.07 -12.13 -5.38
CA ALA A 90 -6.33 -12.50 -5.99
C ALA A 90 -6.52 -11.90 -7.39
N ALA A 91 -5.76 -10.87 -7.76
CA ALA A 91 -5.89 -10.21 -9.06
C ALA A 91 -5.64 -11.17 -10.24
N THR A 92 -4.68 -12.09 -10.14
CA THR A 92 -4.38 -13.06 -11.21
C THR A 92 -5.56 -14.00 -11.50
N PRO A 93 -6.08 -14.78 -10.54
CA PRO A 93 -7.21 -15.67 -10.82
C PRO A 93 -8.49 -14.91 -11.19
N VAL A 94 -8.71 -13.70 -10.65
CA VAL A 94 -9.83 -12.85 -11.06
C VAL A 94 -9.68 -12.41 -12.51
N PHE A 95 -8.49 -12.01 -12.94
CA PHE A 95 -8.21 -11.65 -14.32
C PHE A 95 -8.36 -12.83 -15.28
N GLU A 96 -7.92 -14.03 -14.88
CA GLU A 96 -8.13 -15.25 -15.69
C GLU A 96 -9.61 -15.59 -15.87
N ALA A 97 -10.43 -15.34 -14.85
CA ALA A 97 -11.87 -15.61 -14.90
C ALA A 97 -12.68 -14.54 -15.62
N ALA A 98 -12.33 -13.25 -15.46
CA ALA A 98 -13.11 -12.12 -15.97
C ALA A 98 -12.53 -11.48 -17.23
N GLY A 99 -11.27 -11.75 -17.56
CA GLY A 99 -10.56 -11.11 -18.67
C GLY A 99 -10.20 -9.66 -18.38
N LYS A 100 -9.80 -8.95 -19.44
CA LYS A 100 -9.33 -7.56 -19.41
C LYS A 100 -10.46 -6.53 -19.58
N ASP A 101 -11.66 -6.97 -19.95
CA ASP A 101 -12.75 -6.11 -20.45
C ASP A 101 -13.70 -5.60 -19.35
#